data_AF-A0A5D3ETS3-F1
#
_entry.id   AF-A0A5D3ETS3-F1
#
_cell.length_a   1.000
_cell.length_b   1.000
_cell.length_c   1.000
_cell.angle_alpha   90.00
_cell.angle_beta   90.00
_cell.angle_gamma   90.00
#
_symmetry.space_group_name_H-M   'P 1'
#
loop_
_entity.id
_entity.type
_entity.pdbx_description
1 polymer ?
#
loop_
_entity_poly.entity_id
_entity_poly.type
_entity_poly.pdbx_seq_one_letter_code
_entity_poly.pdbx_strand_id
1 'polypeptide(L)'
;MKPVDFKQSTKVLQRPSTMAESECQSLPVWNDGKQCVSCWKATFKERLKILFTGKVWLGVLAGKTQPPVFVSGERVFGRTPLKARILAFVAEIKEGIIGIWENVKEAAKQPDKRKHFIVGLAISLVFGSLLGWWVGFIVGSLAGIVKEWWDSKGHGKVEAMDAIFTFIGAACAIPFSVLFHFLIW
;
A
#
# COMPACT_ATOMS: atom_id res chain seq x y z
N MET A 1 -19.41 -23.80 -6.39
CA MET A 1 -20.59 -24.51 -5.86
C MET A 1 -20.65 -25.89 -6.50
N LYS A 2 -21.46 -26.81 -5.98
CA LYS A 2 -21.66 -28.13 -6.62
C LYS A 2 -23.05 -28.23 -7.24
N PRO A 3 -23.18 -28.72 -8.48
CA PRO A 3 -24.48 -29.02 -9.03
C PRO A 3 -25.12 -30.14 -8.20
N VAL A 4 -26.44 -30.07 -8.03
CA VAL A 4 -27.22 -31.08 -7.31
C VAL A 4 -28.43 -31.47 -8.13
N ASP A 5 -28.78 -32.75 -8.08
CA ASP A 5 -30.03 -33.21 -8.67
C ASP A 5 -31.23 -32.72 -7.85
N PHE A 6 -32.38 -32.59 -8.50
CA PHE A 6 -33.59 -32.02 -7.92
C PHE A 6 -34.84 -32.65 -8.55
N LYS A 7 -35.98 -32.63 -7.84
CA LYS A 7 -37.19 -33.40 -8.19
C LYS A 7 -37.71 -33.13 -9.61
N GLN A 8 -37.56 -31.91 -10.09
CA GLN A 8 -38.04 -31.48 -11.41
C GLN A 8 -37.03 -31.73 -12.54
N SER A 9 -35.85 -32.28 -12.25
CA SER A 9 -34.84 -32.59 -13.26
C SER A 9 -35.40 -33.56 -14.31
N THR A 10 -35.32 -33.20 -15.59
CA THR A 10 -35.85 -33.99 -16.72
C THR A 10 -34.75 -34.57 -17.60
N LYS A 11 -33.53 -34.04 -17.53
CA LYS A 11 -32.40 -34.45 -18.37
C LYS A 11 -31.08 -34.28 -17.62
N VAL A 12 -30.10 -35.13 -17.94
CA VAL A 12 -28.71 -34.95 -17.50
C VAL A 12 -27.85 -34.56 -18.70
N LEU A 13 -27.29 -33.35 -18.65
CA LEU A 13 -26.34 -32.90 -19.66
C LEU A 13 -25.00 -33.61 -19.43
N GLN A 14 -24.50 -34.25 -20.48
CA GLN A 14 -23.21 -34.93 -20.45
C GLN A 14 -22.09 -33.96 -20.82
N ARG A 15 -20.90 -34.26 -20.31
CA ARG A 15 -19.69 -33.53 -20.69
C ARG A 15 -19.45 -33.65 -22.20
N PRO A 16 -18.85 -32.63 -22.84
CA PRO A 16 -18.32 -32.78 -24.18
C PRO A 16 -17.30 -33.93 -24.24
N SER A 17 -17.30 -34.69 -25.33
CA SER A 17 -16.34 -35.80 -25.55
C SER A 17 -14.87 -35.35 -25.52
N THR A 18 -14.63 -34.06 -25.80
CA THR A 18 -13.29 -33.44 -25.85
C THR A 18 -12.74 -33.04 -24.47
N MET A 19 -13.50 -33.16 -23.39
CA MET A 19 -13.09 -32.74 -22.04
C MET A 19 -13.02 -33.92 -21.09
N ALA A 20 -12.03 -33.94 -20.20
CA ALA A 20 -11.95 -34.95 -19.15
C ALA A 20 -13.06 -34.75 -18.11
N GLU A 21 -13.39 -35.81 -17.36
CA GLU A 21 -14.39 -35.75 -16.28
C GLU A 21 -13.96 -34.80 -15.14
N SER A 22 -12.65 -34.63 -14.94
CA SER A 22 -12.08 -33.66 -13.99
C SER A 22 -12.32 -32.20 -14.41
N GLU A 23 -12.52 -31.94 -15.71
CA GLU A 23 -12.70 -30.60 -16.26
C GLU A 23 -14.17 -30.23 -16.39
N CYS A 24 -15.02 -31.19 -16.76
CA CYS A 24 -16.46 -31.00 -16.93
C CYS A 24 -17.22 -32.22 -16.43
N GLN A 25 -18.07 -32.00 -15.43
CA GLN A 25 -18.96 -33.03 -14.88
C GLN A 25 -20.33 -32.98 -15.56
N SER A 26 -21.10 -34.05 -15.39
CA SER A 26 -22.50 -34.09 -15.82
C SER A 26 -23.35 -33.13 -14.98
N LEU A 27 -24.39 -32.55 -15.62
CA LEU A 27 -25.23 -31.53 -15.00
C LEU A 27 -26.71 -31.92 -15.11
N PRO A 28 -27.37 -32.26 -14.00
CA PRO A 28 -28.82 -32.44 -13.96
C PRO A 28 -29.55 -31.13 -14.24
N VAL A 29 -30.52 -31.16 -15.16
CA VAL A 29 -31.29 -29.99 -15.57
C VAL A 29 -32.76 -30.33 -15.78
N TRP A 30 -33.61 -29.33 -15.56
CA TRP A 30 -34.94 -29.28 -16.15
C TRP A 30 -34.85 -28.51 -17.47
N ASN A 31 -35.55 -28.99 -18.50
CA ASN A 31 -35.57 -28.39 -19.83
C ASN A 31 -36.99 -28.44 -20.42
N ASP A 32 -37.48 -27.29 -20.90
CA ASP A 32 -38.79 -27.09 -21.53
C ASP A 32 -38.73 -26.76 -23.04
N GLY A 33 -37.56 -26.95 -23.65
CA GLY A 33 -37.26 -26.58 -25.04
C GLY A 33 -36.84 -25.12 -25.23
N LYS A 34 -37.02 -24.25 -24.22
CA LYS A 34 -36.65 -22.83 -24.28
C LYS A 34 -35.48 -22.50 -23.35
N GLN A 35 -35.39 -23.15 -22.21
CA GLN A 35 -34.35 -22.91 -21.20
C GLN A 35 -33.90 -24.20 -20.52
N CYS A 36 -32.71 -24.15 -19.93
CA CYS A 36 -32.20 -25.19 -19.04
C CYS A 36 -32.04 -24.59 -17.64
N VAL A 37 -32.68 -25.20 -16.64
CA VAL A 37 -32.56 -24.81 -15.24
C VAL A 37 -31.73 -25.85 -14.51
N SER A 38 -30.67 -25.41 -13.83
CA SER A 38 -29.81 -26.26 -12.99
C SER A 38 -29.81 -25.77 -11.55
N CYS A 39 -29.70 -26.70 -10.59
CA CYS A 39 -29.64 -26.38 -9.16
C CYS A 39 -28.21 -26.50 -8.65
N TRP A 40 -27.77 -25.51 -7.88
CA TRP A 40 -26.42 -25.45 -7.32
C TRP A 40 -26.47 -25.26 -5.82
N LYS A 41 -25.79 -26.17 -5.10
CA LYS A 41 -25.66 -26.08 -3.65
C LYS A 41 -24.35 -25.40 -3.28
N ALA A 42 -24.45 -24.23 -2.66
CA ALA A 42 -23.31 -23.56 -2.07
C ALA A 42 -22.77 -24.34 -0.86
N THR A 43 -21.44 -24.49 -0.81
CA THR A 43 -20.74 -25.00 0.39
C THR A 43 -20.88 -24.01 1.55
N PHE A 44 -20.63 -24.45 2.79
CA PHE A 44 -20.70 -23.55 3.95
C PHE A 44 -19.80 -22.30 3.80
N LYS A 45 -18.56 -22.49 3.31
CA LYS A 45 -17.61 -21.41 3.02
C LYS A 45 -18.14 -20.44 1.96
N GLU A 46 -18.75 -20.97 0.89
CA GLU A 46 -19.37 -20.13 -0.14
C GLU A 46 -20.59 -19.38 0.39
N ARG A 47 -21.43 -19.99 1.24
CA ARG A 47 -22.58 -19.32 1.86
C ARG A 47 -22.15 -18.10 2.67
N LEU A 48 -21.11 -18.24 3.49
CA LEU A 48 -20.57 -17.11 4.24
C LEU A 48 -20.01 -16.03 3.31
N LYS A 49 -19.24 -16.40 2.27
CA LYS A 49 -18.73 -15.43 1.30
C LYS A 49 -19.86 -14.70 0.56
N ILE A 50 -20.91 -15.41 0.15
CA ILE A 50 -22.06 -14.81 -0.54
C ILE A 50 -22.79 -13.88 0.41
N LEU A 51 -22.99 -14.26 1.66
CA LEU A 51 -23.61 -13.41 2.68
C LEU A 51 -22.84 -12.10 2.88
N PHE A 52 -21.51 -12.14 2.98
CA PHE A 52 -20.70 -10.95 3.26
C PHE A 52 -20.30 -10.14 2.03
N THR A 53 -20.24 -10.75 0.85
CA THR A 53 -19.80 -10.06 -0.39
C THR A 53 -20.94 -9.77 -1.37
N GLY A 54 -22.08 -10.45 -1.22
CA GLY A 54 -23.23 -10.35 -2.13
C GLY A 54 -22.96 -10.87 -3.55
N LYS A 55 -21.86 -11.61 -3.78
CA LYS A 55 -21.39 -11.94 -5.13
C LYS A 55 -21.50 -13.43 -5.44
N VAL A 56 -22.05 -13.74 -6.61
CA VAL A 56 -22.05 -15.05 -7.24
C VAL A 56 -21.52 -14.89 -8.66
N TRP A 57 -20.63 -15.79 -9.07
CA TRP A 57 -20.03 -15.81 -10.40
C TRP A 57 -20.64 -16.94 -11.22
N LEU A 58 -21.11 -16.62 -12.42
CA LEU A 58 -21.53 -17.59 -13.44
C LEU A 58 -20.51 -17.52 -14.58
N GLY A 59 -19.90 -18.65 -14.90
CA GLY A 59 -19.07 -18.80 -16.09
C GLY A 59 -19.77 -19.68 -17.11
N VAL A 60 -19.77 -19.23 -18.36
CA VAL A 60 -20.30 -19.97 -19.51
C VAL A 60 -19.19 -20.07 -20.54
N LEU A 61 -18.84 -21.28 -20.98
CA LEU A 61 -17.85 -21.45 -22.04
C LEU A 61 -18.39 -20.82 -23.34
N ALA A 62 -17.66 -19.90 -23.95
CA ALA A 62 -18.12 -19.26 -25.19
C ALA A 62 -18.06 -20.22 -26.40
N GLY A 63 -18.98 -20.04 -27.37
CA GLY A 63 -18.82 -20.58 -28.73
C GLY A 63 -19.48 -21.93 -29.07
N LYS A 64 -20.45 -22.45 -28.30
CA LYS A 64 -21.20 -23.69 -28.62
C LYS A 64 -22.70 -23.54 -28.31
N THR A 65 -23.55 -24.38 -28.90
CA THR A 65 -25.01 -24.38 -28.73
C THR A 65 -25.48 -24.82 -27.33
N GLN A 66 -24.69 -25.65 -26.64
CA GLN A 66 -24.90 -25.97 -25.22
C GLN A 66 -23.55 -26.02 -24.48
N PRO A 67 -23.05 -24.87 -24.02
CA PRO A 67 -21.71 -24.77 -23.45
C PRO A 67 -21.63 -25.28 -22.00
N PRO A 68 -20.49 -25.86 -21.58
CA PRO A 68 -20.17 -26.06 -20.18
C PRO A 68 -20.34 -24.77 -19.36
N VAL A 69 -20.88 -24.89 -18.16
CA VAL A 69 -21.10 -23.78 -17.24
C VAL A 69 -20.58 -24.11 -15.85
N PHE A 70 -20.24 -23.08 -15.08
CA PHE A 70 -19.94 -23.22 -13.66
C PHE A 70 -20.54 -22.08 -12.84
N VAL A 71 -20.87 -22.36 -11.59
CA VAL A 71 -21.30 -21.35 -10.61
C VAL A 71 -20.39 -21.38 -9.39
N SER A 72 -19.90 -20.21 -8.97
CA SER A 72 -18.98 -20.06 -7.85
C SER A 72 -19.39 -18.94 -6.90
N GLY A 73 -19.42 -19.23 -5.60
CA GLY A 73 -19.46 -18.20 -4.55
C GLY A 73 -18.07 -17.63 -4.22
N GLU A 74 -17.02 -18.17 -4.83
CA GLU A 74 -15.65 -17.68 -4.69
C GLU A 74 -15.27 -16.81 -5.90
N ARG A 75 -14.37 -15.85 -5.67
CA ARG A 75 -13.82 -15.03 -6.76
C ARG A 75 -13.07 -15.93 -7.74
N VAL A 76 -13.44 -15.83 -9.02
CA VAL A 76 -12.91 -16.66 -10.12
C VAL A 76 -11.64 -16.11 -10.75
N PHE A 77 -11.32 -14.84 -10.48
CA PHE A 77 -10.10 -14.20 -10.94
C PHE A 77 -8.98 -14.37 -9.92
N GLY A 78 -7.79 -14.76 -10.40
CA GLY A 78 -6.59 -14.87 -9.58
C GLY A 78 -6.29 -13.56 -8.83
N ARG A 79 -5.81 -13.67 -7.59
CA ARG A 79 -5.22 -12.53 -6.88
C ARG A 79 -3.76 -12.42 -7.25
N THR A 80 -3.27 -11.20 -7.41
CA THR A 80 -1.83 -10.93 -7.32
C THR A 80 -1.31 -11.45 -5.98
N PRO A 81 -0.24 -12.27 -5.96
CA PRO A 81 0.31 -12.81 -4.72
C PRO A 81 0.60 -11.71 -3.70
N LEU A 82 0.39 -11.99 -2.42
CA LEU A 82 0.63 -11.03 -1.34
C LEU A 82 2.07 -10.47 -1.39
N LYS A 83 3.05 -11.33 -1.71
CA LYS A 83 4.45 -10.95 -1.90
C LYS A 83 4.63 -9.86 -2.96
N ALA A 84 3.96 -10.00 -4.10
CA ALA A 84 4.05 -9.01 -5.18
C ALA A 84 3.43 -7.66 -4.78
N ARG A 85 2.36 -7.67 -3.97
CA ARG A 85 1.78 -6.42 -3.42
C ARG A 85 2.73 -5.72 -2.44
N ILE A 86 3.38 -6.49 -1.58
CA ILE A 86 4.38 -5.95 -0.63
C ILE A 86 5.59 -5.39 -1.39
N LEU A 87 6.09 -6.13 -2.39
CA LEU A 87 7.23 -5.67 -3.19
C LEU A 87 6.92 -4.37 -3.93
N ALA A 88 5.70 -4.23 -4.50
CA ALA A 88 5.27 -3.00 -5.14
C ALA A 88 5.24 -1.82 -4.16
N PHE A 89 4.70 -2.02 -2.96
CA PHE A 89 4.67 -0.99 -1.91
C PHE A 89 6.09 -0.58 -1.46
N VAL A 90 7.00 -1.54 -1.28
CA VAL A 90 8.40 -1.25 -0.91
C VAL A 90 9.12 -0.51 -2.04
N ALA A 91 8.85 -0.86 -3.30
CA ALA A 91 9.41 -0.15 -4.45
C ALA A 91 8.91 1.31 -4.48
N GLU A 92 7.63 1.56 -4.25
CA GLU A 92 7.06 2.90 -4.20
C GLU A 92 7.69 3.75 -3.08
N ILE A 93 7.87 3.19 -1.89
CA ILE A 93 8.59 3.85 -0.78
C ILE A 93 10.03 4.17 -1.18
N LYS A 94 10.74 3.21 -1.78
CA LYS A 94 12.14 3.38 -2.19
C LYS A 94 12.28 4.54 -3.19
N GLU A 95 11.44 4.57 -4.22
CA GLU A 95 11.47 5.66 -5.22
C GLU A 95 11.13 7.02 -4.57
N GLY A 96 10.18 7.05 -3.63
CA GLY A 96 9.90 8.25 -2.85
C GLY A 96 11.09 8.75 -2.04
N ILE A 97 11.81 7.84 -1.36
CA ILE A 97 13.01 8.17 -0.59
C ILE A 97 14.12 8.69 -1.51
N ILE A 98 14.34 8.06 -2.67
CA ILE A 98 15.33 8.50 -3.65
C ILE A 98 15.02 9.92 -4.12
N GLY A 99 13.76 10.20 -4.48
CA GLY A 99 13.35 11.54 -4.90
C GLY A 99 13.56 12.61 -3.81
N ILE A 100 13.24 12.29 -2.55
CA ILE A 100 13.52 13.18 -1.41
C ILE A 100 15.02 13.42 -1.27
N TRP A 101 15.84 12.37 -1.37
CA TRP A 101 17.29 12.46 -1.26
C TRP A 101 17.89 13.32 -2.37
N GLU A 102 17.47 13.13 -3.62
CA GLU A 102 17.92 13.93 -4.76
C GLU A 102 17.55 15.41 -4.58
N ASN A 103 16.32 15.70 -4.14
CA ASN A 103 15.88 17.06 -3.85
C ASN A 103 16.73 17.72 -2.74
N VAL A 104 17.01 17.00 -1.65
CA VAL A 104 17.90 17.49 -0.58
C VAL A 104 19.32 17.70 -1.12
N LYS A 105 19.85 16.76 -1.90
CA LYS A 105 21.20 16.85 -2.47
C LYS A 105 21.35 18.05 -3.40
N GLU A 106 20.37 18.32 -4.24
CA GLU A 106 20.37 19.50 -5.12
C GLU A 106 20.22 20.79 -4.33
N ALA A 107 19.31 20.84 -3.35
CA ALA A 107 19.17 21.98 -2.45
C ALA A 107 20.44 22.28 -1.64
N ALA A 108 21.21 21.25 -1.27
CA ALA A 108 22.48 21.41 -0.54
C ALA A 108 23.56 22.15 -1.34
N LYS A 109 23.43 22.24 -2.67
CA LYS A 109 24.34 23.03 -3.51
C LYS A 109 24.12 24.53 -3.33
N GLN A 110 22.94 24.94 -2.90
CA GLN A 110 22.59 26.35 -2.75
C GLN A 110 23.29 26.93 -1.50
N PRO A 111 23.95 28.10 -1.61
CA PRO A 111 24.68 28.71 -0.50
C PRO A 111 23.77 29.08 0.67
N ASP A 112 22.51 29.43 0.36
CA ASP A 112 21.49 29.77 1.33
C ASP A 112 21.14 28.58 2.26
N LYS A 113 20.86 27.41 1.69
CA LYS A 113 20.55 26.18 2.46
C LYS A 113 21.72 25.70 3.30
N ARG A 114 22.95 25.92 2.85
CA ARG A 114 24.16 25.67 3.65
C ARG A 114 24.25 26.55 4.89
N LYS A 115 23.79 27.80 4.82
CA LYS A 115 23.71 28.68 6.00
C LYS A 115 22.71 28.12 7.01
N HIS A 116 21.53 27.70 6.56
CA HIS A 116 20.52 27.07 7.42
C HIS A 116 21.05 25.82 8.12
N PHE A 117 21.79 24.97 7.40
CA PHE A 117 22.49 23.84 8.00
C PHE A 117 23.49 24.26 9.08
N ILE A 118 24.38 25.22 8.78
CA ILE A 118 25.40 25.70 9.73
C ILE A 118 24.74 26.32 10.97
N VAL A 119 23.66 27.08 10.80
CA VAL A 119 22.90 27.69 11.90
C VAL A 119 22.29 26.62 12.79
N GLY A 120 21.62 25.62 12.21
CA GLY A 120 21.05 24.50 12.96
C GLY A 120 22.11 23.71 13.73
N LEU A 121 23.26 23.46 13.09
CA LEU A 121 24.41 22.80 13.70
C LEU A 121 24.97 23.62 14.87
N ALA A 122 25.20 24.92 14.67
CA ALA A 122 25.78 25.80 15.69
C ALA A 122 24.86 25.94 16.92
N ILE A 123 23.57 26.20 16.71
CA ILE A 123 22.58 26.29 17.80
C ILE A 123 22.55 24.97 18.56
N SER A 124 22.38 23.84 17.87
CA SER A 124 22.29 22.54 18.52
C SER A 124 23.58 22.15 19.24
N LEU A 125 24.75 22.52 18.70
CA LEU A 125 26.03 22.23 19.33
C LEU A 125 26.23 23.02 20.62
N VAL A 126 25.90 24.32 20.63
CA VAL A 126 26.05 25.19 21.80
C VAL A 126 25.12 24.72 22.92
N PHE A 127 23.81 24.62 22.64
CA PHE A 127 22.84 24.18 23.65
C PHE A 127 23.04 22.71 24.04
N GLY A 128 23.44 21.86 23.08
CA GLY A 128 23.67 20.44 23.29
C GLY A 128 24.87 20.16 24.18
N SER A 129 25.96 20.91 24.02
CA SER A 129 27.16 20.77 24.85
C SER A 129 26.92 21.24 26.29
N LEU A 130 26.14 22.31 26.46
CA LEU A 130 25.90 22.91 27.78
C LEU A 130 24.80 22.20 28.58
N LEU A 131 23.69 21.84 27.94
CA LEU A 131 22.45 21.38 28.60
C LEU A 131 22.07 19.94 28.25
N GLY A 132 22.88 19.27 27.41
CA GLY A 132 22.65 17.90 26.95
C GLY A 132 22.13 17.83 25.50
N TRP A 133 22.56 16.79 24.78
CA TRP A 133 22.33 16.63 23.34
C TRP A 133 20.86 16.72 22.91
N TRP A 134 19.94 16.25 23.75
CA TRP A 134 18.51 16.27 23.47
C TRP A 134 17.94 17.71 23.52
N VAL A 135 18.42 18.54 24.46
CA VAL A 135 18.06 19.97 24.52
C VAL A 135 18.57 20.69 23.28
N GLY A 136 19.84 20.46 22.93
CA GLY A 136 20.45 21.03 21.72
C GLY A 136 19.65 20.71 20.46
N PHE A 137 19.31 19.44 20.27
CA PHE A 137 18.57 19.00 19.10
C PHE A 137 17.17 19.63 19.00
N ILE A 138 16.44 19.71 20.13
CA ILE A 138 15.11 20.33 20.17
C ILE A 138 15.21 21.82 19.83
N VAL A 139 16.12 22.56 20.47
CA VAL A 139 16.28 24.01 20.24
C VAL A 139 16.71 24.30 18.81
N GLY A 140 17.66 23.54 18.26
CA GLY A 140 18.11 23.66 16.87
C GLY A 140 16.99 23.39 15.87
N SER A 141 16.16 22.37 16.12
CA SER A 141 15.02 22.03 15.26
C SER A 141 13.92 23.08 15.32
N LEU A 142 13.59 23.58 16.51
CA LEU A 142 12.59 24.63 16.71
C LEU A 142 13.01 25.95 16.07
N ALA A 143 14.31 26.29 16.06
CA ALA A 143 14.79 27.52 15.42
C ALA A 143 14.40 27.59 13.93
N GLY A 144 14.51 26.48 13.20
CA GLY A 144 14.07 26.40 11.80
C GLY A 144 12.57 26.62 11.63
N ILE A 145 11.76 25.97 12.48
CA ILE A 145 10.29 26.08 12.44
C ILE A 145 9.83 27.49 12.81
N VAL A 146 10.42 28.09 13.84
CA VAL A 146 10.11 29.45 14.29
C VAL A 146 10.47 30.46 13.20
N LYS A 147 11.60 30.29 12.52
CA LYS A 147 11.99 31.11 11.35
C LYS A 147 10.94 31.01 10.24
N GLU A 148 10.50 29.80 9.86
CA GLU A 148 9.47 29.63 8.82
C GLU A 148 8.13 30.26 9.21
N TRP A 149 7.74 30.13 10.47
CA TRP A 149 6.54 30.80 10.98
C TRP A 149 6.67 32.33 10.96
N TRP A 150 7.84 32.86 11.27
CA TRP A 150 8.12 34.29 11.17
C TRP A 150 8.03 34.80 9.73
N ASP A 151 8.59 34.06 8.77
CA ASP A 151 8.50 34.41 7.35
C ASP A 151 7.06 34.35 6.84
N SER A 152 6.24 33.43 7.35
CA SER A 152 4.81 33.34 7.00
C SER A 152 3.99 34.59 7.38
N LYS A 153 4.51 35.44 8.28
CA LYS A 153 3.90 36.73 8.65
C LYS A 153 4.27 37.88 7.71
N GLY A 154 4.99 37.61 6.63
CA GLY A 154 5.39 38.61 5.63
C GLY A 154 6.78 39.20 5.87
N HIS A 155 7.57 38.64 6.79
CA HIS A 155 8.95 39.06 7.04
C HIS A 155 9.97 38.38 6.11
N GLY A 156 9.54 37.41 5.30
CA GLY A 156 10.39 36.65 4.40
C GLY A 156 9.58 35.73 3.49
N LYS A 157 10.27 34.82 2.81
CA LYS A 157 9.65 33.80 1.95
C LYS A 157 9.63 32.46 2.70
N VAL A 158 8.44 31.90 2.88
CA VAL A 158 8.29 30.54 3.43
C VAL A 158 8.90 29.53 2.48
N GLU A 159 9.87 28.77 2.96
CA GLU A 159 10.58 27.74 2.21
C GLU A 159 10.94 26.55 3.13
N ALA A 160 10.16 25.47 3.01
CA ALA A 160 10.31 24.28 3.85
C ALA A 160 11.73 23.68 3.87
N MET A 161 12.50 23.87 2.79
CA MET A 161 13.89 23.42 2.73
C MET A 161 14.79 24.12 3.77
N ASP A 162 14.50 25.35 4.17
CA ASP A 162 15.28 26.04 5.21
C ASP A 162 15.12 25.38 6.57
N ALA A 163 13.88 25.03 6.94
CA ALA A 163 13.60 24.25 8.14
C ALA A 163 14.24 22.87 8.08
N ILE A 164 14.16 22.18 6.94
CA ILE A 164 14.77 20.84 6.75
C ILE A 164 16.28 20.91 6.91
N PHE A 165 16.97 21.87 6.27
CA PHE A 165 18.42 22.01 6.39
C PHE A 165 18.85 22.39 7.81
N THR A 166 18.08 23.24 8.50
CA THR A 166 18.30 23.57 9.91
C THR A 166 18.16 22.33 10.81
N PHE A 167 17.13 21.51 10.56
CA PHE A 167 16.92 20.23 11.25
C PHE A 167 18.06 19.23 11.01
N ILE A 168 18.49 19.05 9.76
CA ILE A 168 19.62 18.17 9.42
C ILE A 168 20.90 18.65 10.11
N GLY A 169 21.15 19.97 10.11
CA GLY A 169 22.28 20.56 10.84
C GLY A 169 22.24 20.24 12.33
N ALA A 170 21.08 20.39 12.97
CA ALA A 170 20.89 20.05 14.38
C ALA A 170 21.13 18.55 14.66
N ALA A 171 20.62 17.66 13.80
CA ALA A 171 20.85 16.22 13.91
C ALA A 171 22.35 15.87 13.79
N CYS A 172 23.09 16.51 12.87
CA CYS A 172 24.53 16.32 12.72
C CYS A 172 25.34 16.81 13.92
N ALA A 173 24.82 17.74 14.73
CA ALA A 173 25.50 18.24 15.93
C ALA A 173 25.43 17.27 17.12
N ILE A 174 24.51 16.29 17.12
CA ILE A 174 24.29 15.35 18.24
C ILE A 174 25.58 14.64 18.70
N PRO A 175 26.35 13.93 17.84
CA PRO A 175 27.54 13.21 18.29
C PRO A 175 28.60 14.14 18.91
N PHE A 176 28.78 15.34 18.35
CA PHE A 176 29.71 16.34 18.88
C PHE A 176 29.22 16.92 20.20
N SER A 177 27.91 17.18 20.32
CA SER A 177 27.29 17.68 21.54
C SER A 177 27.42 16.68 22.68
N VAL A 178 27.19 15.39 22.40
CA VAL A 178 27.41 14.31 23.38
C VAL A 178 28.86 14.32 23.86
N LEU A 179 29.83 14.35 22.94
CA LEU A 179 31.24 14.37 23.27
C LEU A 179 31.61 15.58 24.13
N PHE A 180 31.24 16.79 23.72
CA PHE A 180 31.57 18.00 24.47
C PHE A 180 30.86 18.07 25.82
N HIS A 181 29.61 17.62 25.90
CA HIS A 181 28.89 17.56 27.16
C HIS A 181 29.61 16.67 28.18
N PHE A 182 30.08 15.49 27.75
CA PHE A 182 30.90 14.58 28.57
C PHE A 182 32.30 15.13 28.91
N LEU A 183 32.82 16.09 28.15
CA LEU A 183 34.12 16.72 28.44
C LEU A 183 34.01 17.90 29.40
N ILE A 184 32.87 18.60 29.39
CA ILE A 184 32.60 19.77 30.23
C ILE A 184 32.16 19.36 31.64
N TRP A 185 31.36 18.29 31.73
CA TRP A 185 30.73 17.78 32.96
C TRP A 185 31.25 16.40 33.31
#